data_AF-A0A1Q3E3X6-F1
#
_entry.id   AF-A0A1Q3E3X6-F1
#
_cell.length_a   1.000
_cell.length_b   1.000
_cell.length_c   1.000
_cell.angle_alpha   90.00
_cell.angle_beta   90.00
_cell.angle_gamma   90.00
#
_symmetry.space_group_name_H-M   'P 1'
#
loop_
_entity.id
_entity.type
_entity.pdbx_description
1 polymer ?
#
loop_
_entity_poly.entity_id
_entity_poly.type
_entity_poly.pdbx_seq_one_letter_code
_entity_poly.pdbx_strand_id
1 'polypeptide(L)'
;MWQLAQKIYEIERDPRSYIWMQENFTTSWTNFSSGRIWTAATAMFSHQGFQHILFNMFTFYFLARPVLSILGPRRFLSLYIGGGLVSSFGSMYWHNKIKHRDTSSLGASGAVFAVNGFLACVAPKMIFQIYGIIPVPAWLFVSGVFVFDVISAMSDKRRETDTAGHVAGILAGIAYYLLKRFGL
;
A
#
# COMPACT_ATOMS: atom_id res chain seq x y z
N MET A 1 14.37 -5.47 -12.00
CA MET A 1 15.30 -5.89 -10.94
C MET A 1 14.84 -7.16 -10.23
N TRP A 2 13.67 -7.19 -9.57
CA TRP A 2 13.18 -8.40 -8.87
C TRP A 2 13.19 -9.69 -9.70
N GLN A 3 12.62 -9.66 -10.92
CA GLN A 3 12.61 -10.84 -11.80
C GLN A 3 14.01 -11.29 -12.23
N LEU A 4 14.94 -10.34 -12.40
CA LEU A 4 16.33 -10.65 -12.73
C LEU A 4 17.03 -11.29 -11.52
N ALA A 5 16.89 -10.69 -10.33
CA ALA A 5 17.44 -11.23 -9.10
C ALA A 5 16.90 -12.65 -8.79
N GLN A 6 15.61 -12.86 -9.04
CA GLN A 6 14.99 -14.18 -8.92
C GLN A 6 15.54 -15.19 -9.94
N LYS A 7 15.68 -14.81 -11.21
CA LYS A 7 16.28 -15.68 -12.23
C LYS A 7 17.72 -16.06 -11.93
N ILE A 8 18.55 -15.10 -11.49
CA ILE A 8 19.93 -15.36 -11.06
C ILE A 8 19.93 -16.37 -9.92
N TYR A 9 19.07 -16.20 -8.93
CA TYR A 9 18.95 -17.15 -7.83
C TYR A 9 18.50 -18.55 -8.29
N GLU A 10 17.55 -18.64 -9.23
CA GLU A 10 17.05 -19.92 -9.74
C GLU A 10 18.10 -20.67 -10.58
N ILE A 11 18.84 -19.96 -11.43
CA ILE A 11 19.80 -20.53 -12.39
C ILE A 11 21.16 -20.77 -11.73
N GLU A 12 21.71 -19.76 -11.06
CA GLU A 12 23.07 -19.77 -10.53
C GLU A 12 23.12 -20.17 -9.05
N ARG A 13 21.97 -20.29 -8.38
CA ARG A 13 21.86 -20.52 -6.94
C ARG A 13 22.54 -19.44 -6.08
N ASP A 14 22.79 -18.26 -6.66
CA ASP A 14 23.34 -17.10 -5.97
C ASP A 14 22.21 -16.19 -5.44
N PRO A 15 22.00 -16.13 -4.11
CA PRO A 15 20.93 -15.33 -3.54
C PRO A 15 21.29 -13.85 -3.33
N ARG A 16 22.55 -13.43 -3.57
CA ARG A 16 23.06 -12.10 -3.17
C ARG A 16 22.19 -10.95 -3.69
N SER A 17 21.87 -10.98 -4.99
CA SER A 17 21.02 -9.97 -5.62
C SER A 17 19.59 -9.98 -5.07
N TYR A 18 19.06 -11.18 -4.76
CA TYR A 18 17.70 -11.31 -4.23
C TYR A 18 17.61 -10.81 -2.78
N ILE A 19 18.57 -11.19 -1.94
CA ILE A 19 18.70 -10.68 -0.56
C ILE A 19 18.86 -9.16 -0.58
N TRP A 20 19.74 -8.62 -1.43
CA TRP A 20 19.91 -7.17 -1.54
C TRP A 20 18.59 -6.44 -1.87
N MET A 21 17.78 -7.01 -2.76
CA MET A 21 16.46 -6.47 -3.07
C MET A 21 15.52 -6.55 -1.87
N GLN A 22 15.50 -7.68 -1.12
CA GLN A 22 14.70 -7.80 0.10
C GLN A 22 15.11 -6.80 1.18
N GLU A 23 16.40 -6.59 1.36
CA GLU A 23 16.93 -5.70 2.39
C GLU A 23 16.73 -4.21 2.09
N ASN A 24 16.55 -3.83 0.82
CA ASN A 24 16.51 -2.43 0.41
C ASN A 24 15.19 -1.98 -0.21
N PHE A 25 14.33 -2.91 -0.67
CA PHE A 25 13.10 -2.61 -1.40
C PHE A 25 11.87 -3.31 -0.84
N THR A 26 11.96 -3.80 0.39
CA THR A 26 10.81 -4.31 1.15
C THR A 26 10.82 -3.77 2.56
N THR A 27 9.64 -3.46 3.10
CA THR A 27 9.47 -3.05 4.48
C THR A 27 9.26 -4.28 5.35
N SER A 28 10.00 -4.41 6.43
CA SER A 28 9.86 -5.47 7.45
C SER A 28 10.40 -4.98 8.78
N TRP A 29 10.03 -5.63 9.89
CA TRP A 29 10.53 -5.23 11.19
C TRP A 29 12.04 -5.43 11.30
N THR A 30 12.58 -6.51 10.72
CA THR A 30 14.03 -6.77 10.69
C THR A 30 14.78 -5.69 9.93
N ASN A 31 14.28 -5.27 8.75
CA ASN A 31 14.92 -4.20 7.99
C ASN A 31 14.94 -2.89 8.78
N PHE A 32 13.79 -2.51 9.36
CA PHE A 32 13.69 -1.28 10.14
C PHE A 32 14.58 -1.29 11.38
N SER A 33 14.53 -2.35 12.18
CA SER A 33 15.32 -2.48 13.42
C SER A 33 16.83 -2.65 13.16
N SER A 34 17.23 -3.13 11.98
CA SER A 34 18.62 -3.17 11.53
C SER A 34 19.14 -1.83 10.98
N GLY A 35 18.36 -0.74 11.11
CA GLY A 35 18.75 0.60 10.68
C GLY A 35 18.42 0.93 9.21
N ARG A 36 17.77 0.02 8.47
CA ARG A 36 17.37 0.25 7.06
C ARG A 36 16.07 1.04 6.97
N ILE A 37 16.04 2.22 7.60
CA ILE A 37 14.82 3.04 7.75
C ILE A 37 14.25 3.51 6.40
N TRP A 38 15.09 3.60 5.36
CA TRP A 38 14.66 3.96 4.00
C TRP A 38 13.69 2.96 3.39
N THR A 39 13.68 1.71 3.88
CA THR A 39 12.81 0.64 3.36
C THR A 39 11.34 0.95 3.48
N ALA A 40 10.93 1.74 4.48
CA ALA A 40 9.56 2.23 4.59
C ALA A 40 9.13 3.09 3.39
N ALA A 41 10.06 3.80 2.76
CA ALA A 41 9.80 4.61 1.57
C ALA A 41 10.07 3.84 0.27
N THR A 42 11.21 3.15 0.15
CA THR A 42 11.58 2.46 -1.09
C THR A 42 10.63 1.28 -1.42
N ALA A 43 10.07 0.62 -0.40
CA ALA A 43 9.08 -0.43 -0.58
C ALA A 43 7.83 0.06 -1.32
N MET A 44 7.45 1.32 -1.17
CA MET A 44 6.29 1.92 -1.86
C MET A 44 6.45 1.95 -3.39
N PHE A 45 7.70 2.01 -3.87
CA PHE A 45 8.01 2.06 -5.30
C PHE A 45 8.47 0.70 -5.85
N SER A 46 8.54 -0.32 -4.99
CA SER A 46 8.99 -1.66 -5.32
C SER A 46 7.82 -2.57 -5.69
N HIS A 47 7.96 -3.36 -6.74
CA HIS A 47 6.93 -4.31 -7.18
C HIS A 47 7.58 -5.63 -7.61
N GLN A 48 7.09 -6.73 -7.04
CA GLN A 48 7.51 -8.08 -7.38
C GLN A 48 6.51 -8.65 -8.41
N GLY A 49 6.88 -8.59 -9.68
CA GLY A 49 6.09 -9.13 -10.79
C GLY A 49 5.34 -8.08 -11.62
N PHE A 50 5.13 -8.41 -12.90
CA PHE A 50 4.51 -7.53 -13.88
C PHE A 50 3.03 -7.24 -13.58
N GLN A 51 2.27 -8.28 -13.22
CA GLN A 51 0.85 -8.11 -12.88
C GLN A 51 0.67 -7.20 -11.67
N HIS A 52 1.53 -7.33 -10.65
CA HIS A 52 1.46 -6.52 -9.43
C HIS A 52 1.65 -5.02 -9.74
N ILE A 53 2.65 -4.64 -10.55
CA ILE A 53 2.82 -3.24 -10.95
C ILE A 53 1.68 -2.77 -11.86
N LEU A 54 1.21 -3.60 -12.79
CA LEU A 54 0.12 -3.26 -13.71
C LEU A 54 -1.15 -2.89 -12.95
N PHE A 55 -1.61 -3.74 -12.01
CA PHE A 55 -2.81 -3.48 -11.23
C PHE A 55 -2.68 -2.26 -10.31
N ASN A 56 -1.50 -2.05 -9.70
CA ASN A 56 -1.26 -0.85 -8.89
C ASN A 56 -1.35 0.43 -9.71
N MET A 57 -0.67 0.46 -10.87
CA MET A 57 -0.64 1.65 -11.72
C MET A 57 -1.99 1.90 -12.39
N PHE A 58 -2.70 0.84 -12.78
CA PHE A 58 -4.07 0.93 -13.26
C PHE A 58 -4.99 1.56 -12.20
N THR A 59 -4.98 1.01 -10.97
CA THR A 59 -5.79 1.52 -9.86
C THR A 59 -5.43 2.97 -9.52
N PHE A 60 -4.13 3.26 -9.43
CA PHE A 60 -3.63 4.62 -9.19
C PHE A 60 -4.11 5.58 -10.27
N TYR A 61 -3.99 5.23 -11.56
CA TYR A 61 -4.36 6.10 -12.67
C TYR A 61 -5.83 6.55 -12.59
N PHE A 62 -6.76 5.63 -12.32
CA PHE A 62 -8.18 5.96 -12.26
C PHE A 62 -8.59 6.65 -10.96
N LEU A 63 -8.05 6.21 -9.82
CA LEU A 63 -8.54 6.68 -8.51
C LEU A 63 -7.75 7.87 -7.96
N ALA A 64 -6.51 8.09 -8.40
CA ALA A 64 -5.72 9.24 -7.95
C ALA A 64 -6.14 10.55 -8.61
N ARG A 65 -6.60 10.52 -9.87
CA ARG A 65 -6.93 11.72 -10.65
C ARG A 65 -7.98 12.62 -9.98
N PRO A 66 -9.12 12.11 -9.48
CA PRO A 66 -10.09 12.94 -8.78
C PRO A 66 -9.52 13.55 -7.49
N VAL A 67 -8.68 12.82 -6.76
CA VAL A 67 -8.07 13.35 -5.53
C VAL A 67 -7.03 14.42 -5.86
N LEU A 68 -6.25 14.23 -6.91
CA LEU A 68 -5.29 15.21 -7.39
C LEU A 68 -5.96 16.52 -7.82
N SER A 69 -7.11 16.46 -8.49
CA SER A 69 -7.87 17.68 -8.84
C SER A 69 -8.48 18.39 -7.63
N ILE A 70 -8.92 17.62 -6.61
CA ILE A 70 -9.47 18.18 -5.36
C ILE A 70 -8.38 18.80 -4.47
N LEU A 71 -7.20 18.19 -4.38
CA LEU A 71 -6.13 18.61 -3.46
C LEU A 71 -5.09 19.53 -4.08
N GLY A 72 -4.87 19.42 -5.39
CA GLY A 72 -3.69 19.94 -6.06
C GLY A 72 -2.43 19.09 -5.79
N PRO A 73 -1.35 19.29 -6.55
CA PRO A 73 -0.20 18.39 -6.59
C PRO A 73 0.55 18.27 -5.25
N ARG A 74 0.78 19.40 -4.55
CA ARG A 74 1.56 19.41 -3.30
C ARG A 74 0.88 18.58 -2.20
N ARG A 75 -0.42 18.80 -2.00
CA ARG A 75 -1.23 18.12 -0.98
C ARG A 75 -1.55 16.68 -1.36
N PHE A 76 -1.69 16.41 -2.66
CA PHE A 76 -1.79 15.04 -3.15
C PHE A 76 -0.53 14.25 -2.83
N LEU A 77 0.66 14.84 -3.08
CA LEU A 77 1.92 14.17 -2.81
C LEU A 77 2.13 13.91 -1.31
N SER A 78 1.75 14.85 -0.43
CA SER A 78 1.81 14.63 1.01
C SER A 78 0.88 13.51 1.48
N LEU A 79 -0.34 13.43 0.93
CA LEU A 79 -1.28 12.34 1.20
C LEU A 79 -0.72 10.99 0.72
N TYR A 80 -0.19 10.94 -0.50
CA TYR A 80 0.33 9.70 -1.09
C TYR A 80 1.58 9.20 -0.35
N ILE A 81 2.58 10.07 -0.16
CA ILE A 81 3.83 9.70 0.51
C ILE A 81 3.58 9.43 2.00
N GLY A 82 2.91 10.35 2.70
CA GLY A 82 2.60 10.19 4.13
C GLY A 82 1.74 8.96 4.40
N GLY A 83 0.69 8.74 3.60
CA GLY A 83 -0.16 7.57 3.70
C GLY A 83 0.57 6.25 3.42
N GLY A 84 1.48 6.23 2.44
CA GLY A 84 2.31 5.06 2.16
C GLY A 84 3.32 4.75 3.27
N LEU A 85 3.88 5.77 3.93
CA LEU A 85 4.73 5.58 5.10
C LEU A 85 3.93 5.00 6.27
N VAL A 86 2.75 5.58 6.59
CA VAL A 86 1.86 5.05 7.64
C VAL A 86 1.44 3.61 7.34
N SER A 87 1.16 3.31 6.07
CA SER A 87 0.86 1.95 5.62
C SER A 87 2.03 0.99 5.89
N SER A 88 3.26 1.39 5.54
CA SER A 88 4.47 0.59 5.80
C SER A 88 4.70 0.34 7.29
N PHE A 89 4.53 1.37 8.12
CA PHE A 89 4.63 1.22 9.58
C PHE A 89 3.51 0.35 10.16
N GLY A 90 2.27 0.52 9.69
CA GLY A 90 1.13 -0.28 10.11
C GLY A 90 1.30 -1.77 9.78
N SER A 91 1.80 -2.07 8.57
CA SER A 91 2.16 -3.42 8.14
C SER A 91 3.23 -4.05 9.04
N MET A 92 4.35 -3.36 9.26
CA MET A 92 5.43 -3.84 10.13
C MET A 92 4.95 -4.09 11.56
N TYR A 93 4.17 -3.15 12.11
CA TYR A 93 3.60 -3.27 13.45
C TYR A 93 2.67 -4.48 13.54
N TRP A 94 1.75 -4.63 12.58
CA TRP A 94 0.82 -5.76 12.57
C TRP A 94 1.55 -7.09 12.50
N HIS A 95 2.48 -7.25 11.56
CA HIS A 95 3.19 -8.51 11.39
C HIS A 95 4.07 -8.84 12.61
N ASN A 96 4.84 -7.88 13.13
CA ASN A 96 5.74 -8.14 14.23
C ASN A 96 5.04 -8.23 15.60
N LYS A 97 4.17 -7.28 15.92
CA LYS A 97 3.59 -7.14 17.26
C LYS A 97 2.29 -7.92 17.44
N ILE A 98 1.49 -8.08 16.38
CA ILE A 98 0.20 -8.76 16.46
C ILE A 98 0.30 -10.21 15.97
N LYS A 99 0.99 -10.45 14.86
CA LYS A 99 1.17 -11.79 14.29
C LYS A 99 2.46 -12.50 14.69
N HIS A 100 3.31 -11.84 15.48
CA HIS A 100 4.59 -12.40 15.97
C HIS A 100 5.46 -13.02 14.86
N ARG A 101 5.47 -12.39 13.68
CA ARG A 101 6.25 -12.84 12.51
C ARG A 101 6.92 -11.67 11.82
N ASP A 102 8.08 -11.89 11.23
CA ASP A 102 8.66 -10.92 10.31
C ASP A 102 8.18 -11.24 8.90
N THR A 103 7.39 -10.36 8.31
CA THR A 103 6.86 -10.51 6.95
C THR A 103 7.23 -9.26 6.19
N SER A 104 7.95 -9.45 5.09
CA SER A 104 8.28 -8.37 4.18
C SER A 104 7.07 -7.96 3.34
N SER A 105 6.94 -6.66 3.11
CA SER A 105 5.91 -6.08 2.25
C SER A 105 6.52 -5.09 1.26
N LEU A 106 5.88 -4.94 0.11
CA LEU A 106 6.26 -4.00 -0.95
C LEU A 106 5.04 -3.68 -1.82
N GLY A 107 5.06 -2.51 -2.45
CA GLY A 107 4.05 -2.09 -3.42
C GLY A 107 3.48 -0.71 -3.12
N ALA A 108 3.01 -0.05 -4.19
CA ALA A 108 2.36 1.25 -4.11
C ALA A 108 0.96 1.20 -3.46
N SER A 109 0.39 0.01 -3.32
CA SER A 109 -1.01 -0.21 -2.92
C SER A 109 -1.37 0.46 -1.60
N GLY A 110 -0.50 0.42 -0.59
CA GLY A 110 -0.72 1.12 0.69
C GLY A 110 -0.97 2.63 0.53
N ALA A 111 -0.17 3.29 -0.31
CA ALA A 111 -0.32 4.71 -0.62
C ALA A 111 -1.58 4.98 -1.47
N VAL A 112 -1.89 4.08 -2.42
CA VAL A 112 -3.13 4.14 -3.21
C VAL A 112 -4.35 4.01 -2.30
N PHE A 113 -4.30 3.15 -1.29
CA PHE A 113 -5.37 2.98 -0.32
C PHE A 113 -5.56 4.19 0.59
N ALA A 114 -4.49 4.91 0.92
CA ALA A 114 -4.62 6.21 1.58
C ALA A 114 -5.35 7.25 0.72
N VAL A 115 -5.03 7.30 -0.59
CA VAL A 115 -5.77 8.15 -1.54
C VAL A 115 -7.25 7.75 -1.61
N ASN A 116 -7.55 6.45 -1.63
CA ASN A 116 -8.92 5.94 -1.66
C ASN A 116 -9.70 6.23 -0.37
N GLY A 117 -9.07 6.06 0.80
CA GLY A 117 -9.66 6.41 2.10
C GLY A 117 -10.07 7.87 2.16
N PHE A 118 -9.18 8.76 1.70
CA PHE A 118 -9.51 10.19 1.58
C PHE A 118 -10.67 10.44 0.60
N LEU A 119 -10.63 9.79 -0.58
CA LEU A 119 -11.64 9.96 -1.63
C LEU A 119 -13.05 9.55 -1.16
N ALA A 120 -13.16 8.43 -0.45
CA ALA A 120 -14.40 7.95 0.13
C ALA A 120 -15.03 8.94 1.11
N CYS A 121 -14.21 9.72 1.84
CA CYS A 121 -14.70 10.76 2.74
C CYS A 121 -15.09 12.06 2.03
N VAL A 122 -14.29 12.52 1.07
CA VAL A 122 -14.52 13.82 0.41
C VAL A 122 -15.60 13.75 -0.67
N ALA A 123 -15.73 12.61 -1.35
CA ALA A 123 -16.68 12.40 -2.44
C ALA A 123 -17.31 10.99 -2.36
N PRO A 124 -18.06 10.67 -1.29
CA PRO A 124 -18.56 9.32 -1.02
C PRO A 124 -19.41 8.74 -2.16
N LYS A 125 -20.20 9.60 -2.83
CA LYS A 125 -21.12 9.21 -3.91
C LYS A 125 -20.46 9.15 -5.29
N MET A 126 -19.16 9.46 -5.40
CA MET A 126 -18.43 9.33 -6.67
C MET A 126 -18.44 7.87 -7.13
N ILE A 127 -18.78 7.63 -8.38
CA ILE A 127 -18.90 6.27 -8.92
C ILE A 127 -17.54 5.81 -9.45
N PHE A 128 -17.05 4.69 -8.93
CA PHE A 128 -15.94 3.94 -9.50
C PHE A 128 -16.46 2.87 -10.44
N GLN A 129 -15.79 2.70 -11.56
CA GLN A 129 -16.08 1.63 -12.50
C GLN A 129 -15.12 0.48 -12.23
N ILE A 130 -15.57 -0.52 -11.46
CA ILE A 130 -14.76 -1.72 -11.23
C ILE A 130 -14.63 -2.45 -12.58
N TYR A 131 -13.39 -2.58 -13.04
CA TYR A 131 -13.03 -3.10 -14.37
C TYR A 131 -13.74 -2.42 -15.55
N GLY A 132 -14.21 -1.17 -15.38
CA GLY A 132 -14.93 -0.44 -16.44
C GLY A 132 -16.39 -0.85 -16.62
N ILE A 133 -16.91 -1.78 -15.81
CA ILE A 133 -18.23 -2.40 -16.03
C ILE A 133 -19.19 -2.16 -14.86
N ILE A 134 -18.72 -2.30 -13.62
CA ILE A 134 -19.59 -2.29 -12.45
C ILE A 134 -19.48 -0.94 -11.75
N PRO A 135 -20.53 -0.09 -11.78
CA PRO A 135 -20.54 1.17 -11.07
C PRO A 135 -20.75 0.94 -9.57
N VAL A 136 -19.79 1.36 -8.76
CA VAL A 136 -19.85 1.27 -7.30
C VAL A 136 -19.50 2.62 -6.69
N PRO A 137 -20.32 3.18 -5.77
CA PRO A 137 -19.96 4.43 -5.11
C PRO A 137 -18.72 4.26 -4.24
N ALA A 138 -17.89 5.29 -4.16
CA ALA A 138 -16.60 5.29 -3.49
C ALA A 138 -16.66 4.82 -2.04
N TRP A 139 -17.67 5.29 -1.29
CA TRP A 139 -17.85 4.87 0.10
C TRP A 139 -18.06 3.36 0.23
N LEU A 140 -18.85 2.77 -0.67
CA LEU A 140 -19.18 1.34 -0.64
C LEU A 140 -17.98 0.49 -1.07
N PHE A 141 -17.29 0.91 -2.13
CA PHE A 141 -16.08 0.22 -2.58
C PHE A 141 -15.02 0.19 -1.48
N VAL A 142 -14.68 1.36 -0.90
CA VAL A 142 -13.60 1.46 0.08
C VAL A 142 -13.96 0.77 1.39
N SER A 143 -15.21 0.88 1.86
CA SER A 143 -15.65 0.14 3.06
C SER A 143 -15.65 -1.37 2.85
N GLY A 144 -16.08 -1.84 1.68
CA GLY A 144 -16.02 -3.26 1.33
C GLY A 144 -14.59 -3.80 1.32
N VAL A 145 -13.66 -3.09 0.68
CA VAL A 145 -12.23 -3.46 0.70
C VAL A 145 -11.66 -3.41 2.11
N PHE A 146 -11.96 -2.37 2.88
CA PHE A 146 -11.52 -2.26 4.28
C PHE A 146 -11.95 -3.46 5.12
N VAL A 147 -13.23 -3.84 5.05
CA VAL A 147 -13.76 -5.00 5.80
C VAL A 147 -13.07 -6.29 5.34
N PHE A 148 -12.92 -6.49 4.03
CA PHE A 148 -12.23 -7.65 3.48
C PHE A 148 -10.77 -7.73 3.96
N ASP A 149 -10.04 -6.61 3.94
CA ASP A 149 -8.64 -6.56 4.32
C ASP A 149 -8.44 -6.74 5.83
N VAL A 150 -9.34 -6.22 6.67
CA VAL A 150 -9.33 -6.48 8.13
C VAL A 150 -9.51 -7.98 8.39
N ILE A 151 -10.55 -8.60 7.82
CA ILE A 151 -10.80 -10.05 7.99
C ILE A 151 -9.59 -10.85 7.49
N SER A 152 -9.02 -10.45 6.36
CA SER A 152 -7.88 -11.11 5.75
C SER A 152 -6.60 -10.97 6.59
N ALA A 153 -6.35 -9.79 7.16
CA ALA A 153 -5.22 -9.51 8.04
C ALA A 153 -5.32 -10.28 9.36
N MET A 154 -6.55 -10.44 9.88
CA MET A 154 -6.84 -11.25 11.06
C MET A 154 -6.73 -12.75 10.79
N SER A 155 -7.04 -13.20 9.58
CA SER A 155 -6.82 -14.60 9.22
C SER A 155 -5.32 -14.96 9.27
N ASP A 156 -4.98 -16.14 9.78
CA ASP A 156 -3.59 -16.62 9.81
C ASP A 156 -3.07 -17.14 8.46
N LYS A 157 -3.87 -16.98 7.40
CA LYS A 157 -3.45 -17.38 6.05
C LYS A 157 -2.31 -16.47 5.59
N ARG A 158 -1.16 -17.05 5.27
CA ARG A 158 -0.10 -16.33 4.54
C ARG A 158 -0.64 -16.02 3.15
N ARG A 159 -0.76 -14.73 2.84
CA ARG A 159 -1.15 -14.23 1.53
C ARG A 159 -0.02 -13.41 0.96
N GLU A 160 0.05 -13.36 -0.35
CA GLU A 160 1.04 -12.55 -1.08
C GLU A 160 0.73 -11.04 -0.96
N THR A 161 -0.53 -10.68 -0.68
CA THR A 161 -0.98 -9.29 -0.53
C THR A 161 -0.92 -8.84 0.92
N ASP A 162 -0.31 -7.69 1.17
CA ASP A 162 -0.24 -7.04 2.48
C ASP A 162 -1.53 -6.28 2.83
N THR A 163 -2.52 -7.01 3.33
CA THR A 163 -3.82 -6.44 3.71
C THR A 163 -3.75 -5.59 4.97
N ALA A 164 -2.77 -5.81 5.86
CA ALA A 164 -2.59 -4.97 7.05
C ALA A 164 -2.09 -3.57 6.67
N GLY A 165 -1.15 -3.51 5.73
CA GLY A 165 -0.71 -2.26 5.11
C GLY A 165 -1.87 -1.52 4.42
N HIS A 166 -2.77 -2.22 3.74
CA HIS A 166 -3.95 -1.61 3.10
C HIS A 166 -4.89 -0.95 4.10
N VAL A 167 -5.23 -1.66 5.18
CA VAL A 167 -6.03 -1.12 6.29
C VAL A 167 -5.39 0.15 6.87
N ALA A 168 -4.09 0.10 7.19
CA ALA A 168 -3.36 1.25 7.71
C ALA A 168 -3.35 2.43 6.72
N GLY A 169 -3.21 2.15 5.43
CA GLY A 169 -3.31 3.15 4.35
C GLY A 169 -4.68 3.82 4.32
N ILE A 170 -5.77 3.06 4.28
CA ILE A 170 -7.15 3.59 4.29
C ILE A 170 -7.36 4.51 5.50
N LEU A 171 -6.96 4.05 6.70
CA LEU A 171 -7.08 4.83 7.93
C LEU A 171 -6.26 6.13 7.88
N ALA A 172 -5.05 6.10 7.29
CA ALA A 172 -4.25 7.31 7.09
C ALA A 172 -4.95 8.33 6.18
N GLY A 173 -5.62 7.86 5.12
CA GLY A 173 -6.41 8.71 4.23
C GLY A 173 -7.60 9.37 4.93
N ILE A 174 -8.32 8.60 5.74
CA ILE A 174 -9.43 9.10 6.57
C ILE A 174 -8.92 10.12 7.58
N ALA A 175 -7.82 9.82 8.28
CA ALA A 175 -7.19 10.75 9.22
C ALA A 175 -6.79 12.06 8.54
N TYR A 176 -6.17 11.99 7.35
CA TYR A 176 -5.83 13.17 6.56
C TYR A 176 -7.05 14.02 6.19
N TYR A 177 -8.17 13.38 5.81
CA TYR A 177 -9.43 14.08 5.58
C TYR A 177 -9.93 14.80 6.84
N LEU A 178 -9.91 14.13 7.99
CA LEU A 178 -10.37 14.69 9.26
C LEU A 178 -9.51 15.89 9.69
N LEU A 179 -8.18 15.77 9.63
CA LEU A 179 -7.25 16.88 9.93
C LEU A 179 -7.58 18.11 9.07
N LYS A 180 -7.73 17.91 7.76
CA LYS A 180 -8.10 19.00 6.84
C LYS A 180 -9.48 19.59 7.14
N ARG A 181 -10.46 18.76 7.51
CA ARG A 181 -11.84 19.20 7.81
C ARG A 181 -11.89 20.07 9.07
N PHE A 182 -11.05 19.77 10.06
CA PHE A 182 -11.00 20.50 11.33
C PHE A 182 -9.92 21.59 11.40
N GLY A 183 -9.18 21.82 10.30
CA GLY A 183 -8.19 22.88 10.21
C GLY A 183 -6.93 22.63 11.04
N LEU A 184 -6.62 21.36 11.31
CA LEU A 184 -5.41 20.91 12.00
C LEU A 184 -4.26 20.65 11.00
#